data_AF-A0A4S2MAU0-F1
#
_entry.id   AF-A0A4S2MAU0-F1
#
_cell.length_a   1.000
_cell.length_b   1.000
_cell.length_c   1.000
_cell.angle_alpha   90.00
_cell.angle_beta   90.00
_cell.angle_gamma   90.00
#
_symmetry.space_group_name_H-M   'P 1'
#
loop_
_entity.id
_entity.type
_entity.pdbx_description
1 polymer ?
#
loop_
_entity_poly.entity_id
_entity_poly.type
_entity_poly.pdbx_seq_one_letter_code
_entity_poly.pdbx_strand_id
1 'polypeptide(L)'
;MKYVIITADDGFYAEIRDAGIVRCLQTDSGFGVTDVSVLMNGCVARLLSQLPPVARPGSSVLFNQLQQSRLIPGLHINLTEGIPLSPVHEVHSLVNADGLLLGKHGLRACLTSGRGVDLEHLEREIEAQLMGFRQLFDTPPIHVDGHQHVHVLPAIVPILCRLLPRHGVQWIRIPEELEDNFIHAPGDLSEDQIDFFQTVSAEAALVRTQFMACGLRSGVRNRSKTSHPTSRLSKNLTKLVQLVQVHH
;
A
#
# COMPACT_ATOMS: atom_id res chain seq x y z
N MET A 1 -3.61 -8.45 -24.84
CA MET A 1 -4.84 -8.05 -24.14
C MET A 1 -4.41 -7.11 -23.02
N LYS A 2 -5.06 -5.95 -22.81
CA LYS A 2 -4.70 -5.03 -21.71
C LYS A 2 -5.44 -5.46 -20.46
N TYR A 3 -4.74 -5.57 -19.33
CA TYR A 3 -5.35 -5.92 -18.05
C TYR A 3 -5.32 -4.70 -17.12
N VAL A 4 -6.43 -4.51 -16.41
CA VAL A 4 -6.61 -3.48 -15.39
C VAL A 4 -6.73 -4.19 -14.06
N ILE A 5 -5.89 -3.82 -13.10
CA ILE A 5 -5.98 -4.23 -11.70
C ILE A 5 -6.54 -3.04 -10.92
N ILE A 6 -7.63 -3.25 -10.20
CA ILE A 6 -8.23 -2.28 -9.29
C ILE A 6 -8.00 -2.77 -7.88
N THR A 7 -6.99 -2.22 -7.21
CA THR A 7 -6.61 -2.61 -5.85
C THR A 7 -7.40 -1.80 -4.84
N ALA A 8 -7.98 -2.46 -3.85
CA ALA A 8 -8.43 -1.81 -2.63
C ALA A 8 -7.29 -1.77 -1.62
N ASP A 9 -6.93 -0.57 -1.19
CA ASP A 9 -5.91 -0.37 -0.16
C ASP A 9 -6.46 -0.64 1.24
N ASP A 10 -5.54 -0.84 2.18
CA ASP A 10 -5.79 -0.97 3.61
C ASP A 10 -6.66 -2.16 4.06
N GLY A 11 -6.59 -3.29 3.37
CA GLY A 11 -7.13 -4.55 3.90
C GLY A 11 -6.50 -4.89 5.26
N PHE A 12 -7.25 -5.53 6.15
CA PHE A 12 -6.89 -5.85 7.54
C PHE A 12 -6.69 -4.66 8.48
N TYR A 13 -6.98 -3.43 8.04
CA TYR A 13 -6.97 -2.28 8.93
C TYR A 13 -8.01 -2.38 10.05
N ALA A 14 -9.26 -2.70 9.67
CA ALA A 14 -10.40 -2.80 10.57
C ALA A 14 -11.53 -3.63 9.95
N GLU A 15 -12.30 -4.35 10.76
CA GLU A 15 -13.38 -5.24 10.30
C GLU A 15 -14.42 -4.54 9.40
N ILE A 16 -14.79 -3.30 9.73
CA ILE A 16 -15.77 -2.56 8.95
C ILE A 16 -15.25 -2.17 7.56
N ARG A 17 -13.93 -1.91 7.45
CA ARG A 17 -13.27 -1.62 6.17
C ARG A 17 -13.18 -2.90 5.35
N ASP A 18 -12.75 -3.99 5.95
CA ASP A 18 -12.71 -5.32 5.35
C ASP A 18 -14.07 -5.75 4.80
N ALA A 19 -15.15 -5.54 5.54
CA ALA A 19 -16.50 -5.81 5.06
C ALA A 19 -16.89 -4.97 3.83
N GLY A 20 -16.41 -3.72 3.75
CA GLY A 20 -16.56 -2.87 2.56
C GLY A 20 -15.81 -3.42 1.36
N ILE A 21 -14.54 -3.79 1.55
CA ILE A 21 -13.69 -4.38 0.51
C ILE A 21 -14.31 -5.68 -0.03
N VAL A 22 -14.79 -6.56 0.85
CA VAL A 22 -15.45 -7.81 0.45
C VAL A 22 -16.66 -7.55 -0.44
N ARG A 23 -17.50 -6.56 -0.11
CA ARG A 23 -18.65 -6.18 -0.97
C ARG A 23 -18.20 -5.72 -2.36
N CYS A 24 -17.06 -5.04 -2.46
CA CYS A 24 -16.51 -4.58 -3.73
C CYS A 24 -15.81 -5.69 -4.53
N LEU A 25 -15.31 -6.74 -3.88
CA LEU A 25 -14.74 -7.93 -4.52
C LEU A 25 -15.81 -8.87 -5.06
N GLN A 26 -17.00 -8.90 -4.45
CA GLN A 26 -18.10 -9.81 -4.79
C GLN A 26 -19.06 -9.24 -5.86
N THR A 27 -18.64 -8.26 -6.67
CA THR A 27 -19.55 -7.64 -7.65
C THR A 27 -19.71 -8.51 -8.90
N ASP A 28 -20.93 -9.00 -9.15
CA ASP A 28 -21.29 -9.79 -10.34
C ASP A 28 -21.24 -9.00 -11.66
N SER A 29 -21.06 -7.67 -11.59
CA SER A 29 -21.06 -6.77 -12.74
C SER A 29 -19.83 -6.91 -13.65
N GLY A 30 -18.77 -7.60 -13.21
CA GLY A 30 -17.47 -7.61 -13.91
C GLY A 30 -16.72 -6.27 -13.85
N PHE A 31 -17.23 -5.29 -13.11
CA PHE A 31 -16.63 -3.98 -12.87
C PHE A 31 -16.58 -3.75 -11.35
N GLY A 32 -15.41 -3.88 -10.76
CA GLY A 32 -15.23 -3.80 -9.31
C GLY A 32 -13.77 -3.86 -8.89
N VAL A 33 -13.53 -3.92 -7.58
CA VAL A 33 -12.19 -4.18 -7.04
C VAL A 33 -11.77 -5.57 -7.49
N THR A 34 -10.59 -5.70 -8.07
CA THR A 34 -10.05 -6.96 -8.57
C THR A 34 -8.93 -7.51 -7.68
N ASP A 35 -8.42 -6.69 -6.77
CA ASP A 35 -7.30 -7.03 -5.90
C ASP A 35 -7.33 -6.25 -4.59
N VAL A 36 -6.53 -6.64 -3.61
CA VAL A 36 -6.44 -5.95 -2.31
C VAL A 36 -5.01 -6.00 -1.79
N SER A 37 -4.55 -4.92 -1.17
CA SER A 37 -3.29 -4.89 -0.42
C SER A 37 -3.60 -4.82 1.09
N VAL A 38 -2.87 -5.60 1.90
CA VAL A 38 -3.16 -5.77 3.33
C VAL A 38 -2.08 -5.20 4.24
N LEU A 39 -2.51 -4.61 5.36
CA LEU A 39 -1.69 -4.05 6.42
C LEU A 39 -1.39 -5.11 7.47
N MET A 40 -0.15 -5.59 7.52
CA MET A 40 0.22 -6.65 8.47
C MET A 40 0.28 -6.20 9.93
N ASN A 41 0.42 -4.90 10.17
CA ASN A 41 0.32 -4.31 11.51
C ASN A 41 -1.09 -3.79 11.84
N GLY A 42 -2.07 -3.96 10.95
CA GLY A 42 -3.49 -3.65 11.17
C GLY A 42 -4.13 -4.56 12.24
N CYS A 43 -5.24 -4.12 12.84
CA CYS A 43 -5.81 -4.84 13.98
C CYS A 43 -6.28 -6.25 13.62
N VAL A 44 -6.81 -6.45 12.40
CA VAL A 44 -7.27 -7.75 11.93
C VAL A 44 -6.10 -8.68 11.67
N ALA A 45 -5.03 -8.20 11.02
CA ALA A 45 -3.83 -9.01 10.77
C ALA A 45 -3.16 -9.46 12.08
N ARG A 46 -3.09 -8.57 13.07
CA ARG A 46 -2.55 -8.87 14.40
C ARG A 46 -3.41 -9.89 15.16
N LEU A 47 -4.73 -9.83 15.04
CA LEU A 47 -5.63 -10.85 15.58
C LEU A 47 -5.38 -12.21 14.90
N LEU A 48 -5.40 -12.25 13.56
CA LEU A 48 -5.24 -13.48 12.79
C LEU A 48 -3.89 -14.18 13.06
N SER A 49 -2.83 -13.40 13.28
CA SER A 49 -1.49 -13.91 13.60
C SER A 49 -1.41 -14.64 14.94
N GLN A 50 -2.31 -14.34 15.87
CA GLN A 50 -2.40 -14.99 17.19
C GLN A 50 -3.30 -16.22 17.18
N LEU A 51 -4.07 -16.44 16.11
CA LEU A 51 -5.01 -17.54 16.00
C LEU A 51 -4.38 -18.75 15.29
N PRO A 52 -4.76 -19.98 15.69
CA PRO A 52 -4.39 -21.18 14.95
C PRO A 52 -4.99 -21.13 13.53
N PRO A 53 -4.33 -21.70 12.51
CA PRO A 53 -4.78 -21.61 11.11
C PRO A 53 -6.25 -21.98 10.88
N VAL A 54 -6.77 -22.98 11.60
CA VAL A 54 -8.16 -23.45 11.50
C VAL A 54 -9.20 -22.40 11.92
N ALA A 55 -8.84 -21.48 12.83
CA ALA A 55 -9.77 -20.46 13.34
C ALA A 55 -9.80 -19.20 12.46
N ARG A 56 -8.73 -18.93 11.69
CA ARG A 56 -8.54 -17.67 10.94
C ARG A 56 -9.70 -17.35 9.98
N PRO A 57 -10.21 -18.28 9.15
CA PRO A 57 -11.33 -17.99 8.26
C PRO A 57 -12.61 -17.58 9.00
N GLY A 58 -12.86 -18.14 10.19
CA GLY A 58 -14.02 -17.77 11.00
C GLY A 58 -13.90 -16.41 11.69
N SER A 59 -12.71 -15.80 11.72
CA SER A 59 -12.41 -14.59 12.48
C SER A 59 -12.19 -13.33 11.64
N SER A 60 -12.16 -13.43 10.30
CA SER A 60 -12.07 -12.25 9.42
C SER A 60 -12.82 -12.49 8.12
N VAL A 61 -13.75 -11.58 7.81
CA VAL A 61 -14.54 -11.62 6.57
C VAL A 61 -13.67 -11.51 5.33
N LEU A 62 -12.64 -10.64 5.35
CA LEU A 62 -11.73 -10.47 4.22
C LEU A 62 -10.80 -11.67 4.09
N PHE A 63 -10.23 -12.19 5.19
CA PHE A 63 -9.38 -13.38 5.12
C PHE A 63 -10.16 -14.58 4.58
N ASN A 64 -11.41 -14.79 5.04
CA ASN A 64 -12.27 -15.84 4.51
C ASN A 64 -12.54 -15.66 3.01
N GLN A 65 -12.87 -14.45 2.57
CA GLN A 65 -13.10 -14.15 1.16
C GLN A 65 -11.87 -14.46 0.30
N LEU A 66 -10.68 -14.06 0.75
CA LEU A 66 -9.41 -14.33 0.05
C LEU A 66 -9.14 -15.83 -0.08
N GLN A 67 -9.41 -16.62 0.96
CA GLN A 67 -9.26 -18.07 0.92
C GLN A 67 -10.27 -18.72 -0.04
N GLN A 68 -11.53 -18.28 -0.01
CA GLN A 68 -12.58 -18.81 -0.88
C GLN A 68 -12.31 -18.51 -2.36
N SER A 69 -11.82 -17.32 -2.68
CA SER A 69 -11.47 -16.92 -4.06
C SER A 69 -10.08 -17.37 -4.50
N ARG A 70 -9.26 -17.92 -3.59
CA ARG A 70 -7.84 -18.23 -3.79
C ARG A 70 -7.02 -17.02 -4.26
N LEU A 71 -7.42 -15.82 -3.83
CA LEU A 71 -6.70 -14.59 -4.10
C LEU A 71 -5.62 -14.39 -3.02
N ILE A 72 -4.38 -14.23 -3.46
CA ILE A 72 -3.28 -13.80 -2.58
C ILE A 72 -3.17 -12.28 -2.68
N PRO A 73 -3.37 -11.54 -1.57
CA PRO A 73 -3.32 -10.09 -1.61
C PRO A 73 -1.90 -9.56 -1.78
N GLY A 74 -1.78 -8.26 -2.05
CA GLY A 74 -0.53 -7.53 -1.91
C GLY A 74 -0.18 -7.22 -0.46
N LEU A 75 1.06 -6.84 -0.22
CA LEU A 75 1.47 -6.26 1.06
C LEU A 75 1.42 -4.73 0.96
N HIS A 76 0.59 -4.12 1.82
CA HIS A 76 0.51 -2.68 2.00
C HIS A 76 1.47 -2.25 3.11
N ILE A 77 2.70 -1.88 2.76
CA ILE A 77 3.73 -1.52 3.75
C ILE A 77 3.27 -0.30 4.53
N ASN A 78 3.28 -0.39 5.86
CA ASN A 78 2.87 0.71 6.72
C ASN A 78 3.94 1.03 7.76
N LEU A 79 4.37 2.29 7.76
CA LEU A 79 5.39 2.83 8.66
C LEU A 79 4.89 4.07 9.40
N THR A 80 3.60 4.37 9.30
CA THR A 80 3.04 5.66 9.70
C THR A 80 1.85 5.53 10.63
N GLU A 81 1.18 4.38 10.73
CA GLU A 81 -0.06 4.26 11.48
C GLU A 81 -0.12 3.01 12.36
N GLY A 82 -0.57 3.17 13.61
CA GLY A 82 -0.74 2.07 14.55
C GLY A 82 0.56 1.66 15.26
N ILE A 83 0.58 0.42 15.74
CA ILE A 83 1.71 -0.17 16.48
C ILE A 83 2.59 -0.92 15.46
N PRO A 84 3.93 -0.84 15.53
CA PRO A 84 4.81 -1.63 14.67
C PRO A 84 4.58 -3.13 14.90
N LEU A 85 4.90 -3.95 13.91
CA LEU A 85 4.88 -5.40 14.09
C LEU A 85 6.10 -5.88 14.90
N SER A 86 7.23 -5.17 14.76
CA SER A 86 8.45 -5.41 15.54
C SER A 86 8.30 -4.98 17.01
N PRO A 87 9.02 -5.60 17.95
CA PRO A 87 9.08 -5.12 19.33
C PRO A 87 9.56 -3.67 19.39
N VAL A 88 8.84 -2.81 20.12
CA VAL A 88 9.10 -1.36 20.19
C VAL A 88 10.55 -1.02 20.52
N HIS A 89 11.22 -1.78 21.40
CA HIS A 89 12.61 -1.52 21.77
C HIS A 89 13.61 -1.74 20.61
N GLU A 90 13.27 -2.59 19.64
CA GLU A 90 14.09 -2.88 18.45
C GLU A 90 13.84 -1.91 17.29
N VAL A 91 12.79 -1.09 17.38
CA VAL A 91 12.39 -0.10 16.37
C VAL A 91 12.03 1.26 16.98
N HIS A 92 12.65 1.60 18.10
CA HIS A 92 12.25 2.73 18.95
C HIS A 92 12.31 4.10 18.25
N SER A 93 13.13 4.26 17.20
CA SER A 93 13.16 5.49 16.39
C SER A 93 11.94 5.66 15.47
N LEU A 94 11.10 4.63 15.31
CA LEU A 94 9.92 4.68 14.45
C LEU A 94 8.65 5.03 15.21
N VAL A 95 8.72 5.14 16.54
CA VAL A 95 7.55 5.32 17.39
C VAL A 95 7.64 6.57 18.27
N ASN A 96 6.49 7.05 18.70
CA ASN A 96 6.34 8.09 19.69
C ASN A 96 6.40 7.53 21.13
N ALA A 97 6.19 8.39 22.12
CA ALA A 97 6.22 8.02 23.54
C ALA A 97 5.14 6.97 23.94
N ASP A 98 4.07 6.84 23.16
CA ASP A 98 2.99 5.88 23.37
C ASP A 98 3.26 4.53 22.67
N GLY A 99 4.41 4.38 22.00
CA GLY A 99 4.75 3.18 21.24
C GLY A 99 4.02 3.07 19.89
N LEU A 100 3.41 4.15 19.42
CA LEU A 100 2.73 4.24 18.12
C LEU A 100 3.67 4.81 17.06
N LEU A 101 3.53 4.37 15.80
CA LEU A 101 4.30 4.91 14.68
C LEU A 101 4.17 6.43 14.57
N LEU A 102 5.23 7.11 14.12
CA LEU A 102 5.36 8.58 14.13
C LEU A 102 4.32 9.37 13.30
N GLY A 103 3.42 8.72 12.59
CA GLY A 103 2.45 9.40 11.72
C GLY A 103 3.04 9.79 10.36
N LYS A 104 2.13 10.08 9.42
CA LYS A 104 2.43 10.53 8.05
C LYS A 104 3.50 11.62 7.98
N HIS A 105 3.30 12.66 8.78
CA HIS A 105 4.10 13.88 8.78
C HIS A 105 5.35 13.72 9.63
N GLY A 106 5.25 13.02 10.77
CA GLY A 106 6.39 12.78 11.67
C GLY A 106 7.48 11.95 11.01
N LEU A 107 7.11 10.83 10.36
CA LEU A 107 8.06 10.00 9.64
C LEU A 107 8.76 10.80 8.53
N ARG A 108 8.00 11.52 7.69
CA ARG A 108 8.54 12.35 6.60
C ARG A 108 9.47 13.44 7.10
N ALA A 109 9.09 14.16 8.15
CA ALA A 109 9.93 15.22 8.72
C ALA A 109 11.27 14.68 9.22
N CYS A 110 11.25 13.52 9.90
CA CYS A 110 12.46 12.87 10.37
C CYS A 110 13.38 12.48 9.20
N LEU A 111 12.83 11.78 8.20
CA LEU A 111 13.59 11.35 7.02
C LEU A 111 14.17 12.51 6.21
N THR A 112 13.38 13.56 5.95
CA THR A 112 13.85 14.76 5.21
C THR A 112 14.94 15.51 5.97
N SER A 113 14.86 15.56 7.31
CA SER A 113 15.89 16.20 8.13
C SER A 113 17.16 15.36 8.31
N GLY A 114 17.14 14.08 7.87
CA GLY A 114 18.21 13.12 8.10
C GLY A 114 18.43 12.79 9.58
N ARG A 115 17.43 13.02 10.44
CA ARG A 115 17.53 12.84 11.89
C ARG A 115 16.27 12.17 12.45
N GLY A 116 16.42 11.46 13.57
CA GLY A 116 15.29 10.94 14.34
C GLY A 116 14.75 9.58 13.91
N VAL A 117 15.13 9.07 12.73
CA VAL A 117 14.80 7.71 12.27
C VAL A 117 16.07 6.96 11.89
N ASP A 118 16.25 5.78 12.47
CA ASP A 118 17.28 4.82 12.11
C ASP A 118 16.81 3.97 10.91
N LEU A 119 17.67 3.83 9.90
CA LEU A 119 17.38 3.03 8.71
C LEU A 119 17.35 1.52 9.02
N GLU A 120 18.09 1.05 10.02
CA GLU A 120 18.04 -0.35 10.45
C GLU A 120 16.69 -0.69 11.10
N HIS A 121 16.09 0.26 11.82
CA HIS A 121 14.74 0.07 12.37
C HIS A 121 13.70 -0.01 11.26
N LEU A 122 13.82 0.82 10.20
CA LEU A 122 12.95 0.71 9.02
C LEU A 122 13.09 -0.65 8.34
N GLU A 123 14.31 -1.10 8.11
CA GLU A 123 14.58 -2.41 7.50
C GLU A 123 13.98 -3.55 8.34
N ARG A 124 14.18 -3.52 9.66
CA ARG A 124 13.61 -4.49 10.59
C ARG A 124 12.08 -4.52 10.55
N GLU A 125 11.43 -3.37 10.56
CA GLU A 125 9.96 -3.31 10.53
C GLU A 125 9.39 -3.77 9.18
N ILE A 126 10.01 -3.39 8.06
CA ILE A 126 9.58 -3.85 6.74
C ILE A 126 9.77 -5.38 6.61
N GLU A 127 10.90 -5.91 7.07
CA GLU A 127 11.17 -7.35 7.06
C GLU A 127 10.18 -8.10 7.96
N ALA A 128 9.87 -7.59 9.15
CA ALA A 128 8.84 -8.15 10.02
C ALA A 128 7.48 -8.24 9.31
N GLN A 129 7.07 -7.20 8.58
CA GLN A 129 5.81 -7.21 7.81
C GLN A 129 5.83 -8.25 6.67
N LEU A 130 6.95 -8.39 5.94
CA LEU A 130 7.12 -9.43 4.91
C LEU A 130 7.04 -10.84 5.51
N MET A 131 7.69 -11.06 6.65
CA MET A 131 7.67 -12.33 7.36
C MET A 131 6.28 -12.66 7.92
N GLY A 132 5.61 -11.68 8.52
CA GLY A 132 4.24 -11.80 9.02
C GLY A 132 3.27 -12.14 7.90
N PHE A 133 3.41 -11.51 6.73
CA PHE A 133 2.63 -11.85 5.55
C PHE A 133 2.83 -13.32 5.16
N ARG A 134 4.09 -13.76 5.03
CA ARG A 134 4.41 -15.14 4.67
C ARG A 134 3.86 -16.15 5.68
N GLN A 135 3.92 -15.85 6.97
CA GLN A 135 3.37 -16.71 8.03
C GLN A 135 1.83 -16.79 7.97
N LEU A 136 1.17 -15.72 7.57
CA LEU A 136 -0.29 -15.66 7.51
C LEU A 136 -0.85 -16.36 6.26
N PHE A 137 -0.18 -16.22 5.11
CA PHE A 137 -0.64 -16.72 3.81
C PHE A 137 0.10 -17.95 3.27
N ASP A 138 1.15 -18.41 3.95
CA ASP A 138 2.03 -19.51 3.53
C ASP A 138 2.76 -19.27 2.18
N THR A 139 2.80 -18.01 1.74
CA THR A 139 3.48 -17.55 0.52
C THR A 139 3.90 -16.09 0.69
N PRO A 140 5.00 -15.63 0.08
CA PRO A 140 5.31 -14.20 0.04
C PRO A 140 4.27 -13.41 -0.78
N PRO A 141 4.15 -12.09 -0.57
CA PRO A 141 3.33 -11.24 -1.43
C PRO A 141 3.98 -11.14 -2.81
N ILE A 142 3.16 -11.19 -3.87
CA ILE A 142 3.67 -11.03 -5.25
C ILE A 142 3.92 -9.55 -5.60
N HIS A 143 3.18 -8.65 -4.97
CA HIS A 143 3.22 -7.22 -5.20
C HIS A 143 3.16 -6.42 -3.88
N VAL A 144 3.73 -5.23 -3.91
CA VAL A 144 3.83 -4.31 -2.78
C VAL A 144 3.41 -2.90 -3.19
N ASP A 145 2.72 -2.23 -2.28
CA ASP A 145 2.50 -0.80 -2.25
C ASP A 145 2.74 -0.29 -0.81
N GLY A 146 2.43 0.98 -0.53
CA GLY A 146 2.71 1.57 0.76
C GLY A 146 1.59 2.48 1.23
N HIS A 147 1.18 2.29 2.48
CA HIS A 147 0.25 3.17 3.17
C HIS A 147 0.80 4.60 3.16
N GLN A 148 -0.04 5.55 2.76
CA GLN A 148 0.36 6.94 2.56
C GLN A 148 1.58 7.11 1.64
N HIS A 149 1.81 6.17 0.71
CA HIS A 149 2.90 6.16 -0.26
C HIS A 149 4.31 6.14 0.34
N VAL A 150 4.49 5.56 1.54
CA VAL A 150 5.81 5.50 2.18
C VAL A 150 6.85 4.75 1.36
N HIS A 151 6.42 3.83 0.51
CA HIS A 151 7.31 2.97 -0.28
C HIS A 151 8.08 3.73 -1.37
N VAL A 152 7.67 4.94 -1.76
CA VAL A 152 8.42 5.79 -2.70
C VAL A 152 9.30 6.84 -2.03
N LEU A 153 9.33 6.90 -0.70
CA LEU A 153 10.21 7.83 0.00
C LEU A 153 11.68 7.49 -0.29
N PRO A 154 12.52 8.48 -0.67
CA PRO A 154 13.90 8.22 -1.11
C PRO A 154 14.75 7.41 -0.12
N ALA A 155 14.56 7.61 1.19
CA ALA A 155 15.28 6.88 2.23
C ALA A 155 14.86 5.40 2.36
N ILE A 156 13.63 5.06 1.95
CA ILE A 156 13.07 3.70 2.04
C ILE A 156 13.40 2.88 0.80
N VAL A 157 13.53 3.51 -0.37
CA VAL A 157 13.78 2.82 -1.65
C VAL A 157 15.00 1.88 -1.64
N PRO A 158 16.19 2.27 -1.11
CA PRO A 158 17.33 1.36 -1.02
C PRO A 158 17.08 0.14 -0.14
N ILE A 159 16.25 0.27 0.90
CA ILE A 159 15.87 -0.83 1.78
C ILE A 159 14.96 -1.80 1.02
N LEU A 160 13.93 -1.30 0.35
CA LEU A 160 13.01 -2.11 -0.45
C LEU A 160 13.72 -2.84 -1.59
N CYS A 161 14.65 -2.17 -2.27
CA CYS A 161 15.44 -2.80 -3.32
C CYS A 161 16.31 -3.97 -2.83
N ARG A 162 16.70 -3.97 -1.55
CA ARG A 162 17.39 -5.12 -0.94
C ARG A 162 16.41 -6.20 -0.52
N LEU A 163 15.34 -5.84 0.20
CA LEU A 163 14.45 -6.80 0.83
C LEU A 163 13.49 -7.47 -0.17
N LEU A 164 12.79 -6.69 -0.99
CA LEU A 164 11.66 -7.20 -1.78
C LEU A 164 12.06 -8.37 -2.71
N PRO A 165 13.15 -8.30 -3.50
CA PRO A 165 13.58 -9.42 -4.34
C PRO A 165 14.01 -10.65 -3.52
N ARG A 166 14.67 -10.46 -2.36
CA ARG A 166 15.10 -11.56 -1.47
C ARG A 166 13.93 -12.32 -0.88
N HIS A 167 12.81 -11.63 -0.65
CA HIS A 167 11.57 -12.23 -0.16
C HIS A 167 10.65 -12.74 -1.29
N GLY A 168 11.07 -12.67 -2.55
CA GLY A 168 10.32 -13.19 -3.70
C GLY A 168 9.22 -12.26 -4.22
N VAL A 169 9.21 -10.99 -3.79
CA VAL A 169 8.30 -9.96 -4.30
C VAL A 169 8.76 -9.55 -5.70
N GLN A 170 7.83 -9.47 -6.64
CA GLN A 170 8.14 -9.20 -8.05
C GLN A 170 7.66 -7.85 -8.53
N TRP A 171 6.61 -7.31 -7.92
CA TRP A 171 5.95 -6.08 -8.37
C TRP A 171 5.89 -5.03 -7.28
N ILE A 172 6.04 -3.76 -7.68
CA ILE A 172 5.86 -2.61 -6.79
C ILE A 172 5.02 -1.54 -7.48
N ARG A 173 4.08 -0.93 -6.74
CA ARG A 173 3.24 0.16 -7.24
C ARG A 173 4.05 1.44 -7.40
N ILE A 174 3.86 2.15 -8.51
CA ILE A 174 4.39 3.50 -8.72
C ILE A 174 3.23 4.49 -8.75
N PRO A 175 3.00 5.28 -7.69
CA PRO A 175 1.92 6.27 -7.59
C PRO A 175 2.27 7.56 -8.35
N GLU A 176 2.68 7.44 -9.61
CA GLU A 176 2.92 8.58 -10.51
C GLU A 176 1.59 8.98 -11.17
N GLU A 177 1.19 10.23 -10.96
CA GLU A 177 -0.05 10.82 -11.48
C GLU A 177 0.24 11.86 -12.58
N LEU A 178 -0.73 12.12 -13.46
CA LEU A 178 -0.63 13.15 -14.50
C LEU A 178 -0.72 14.56 -13.88
N GLU A 179 0.05 15.51 -14.40
CA GLU A 179 -0.04 16.93 -13.98
C GLU A 179 -1.46 17.48 -14.11
N ASP A 180 -2.19 17.10 -15.17
CA ASP A 180 -3.59 17.48 -15.40
C ASP A 180 -4.54 17.06 -14.27
N ASN A 181 -4.21 16.00 -13.52
CA ASN A 181 -5.00 15.54 -12.36
C ASN A 181 -4.95 16.55 -11.20
N PHE A 182 -3.96 17.44 -11.17
CA PHE A 182 -3.79 18.47 -10.14
C PHE A 182 -4.32 19.84 -10.57
N ILE A 183 -4.33 20.13 -11.88
CA ILE A 183 -4.78 21.41 -12.45
C ILE A 183 -6.31 21.56 -12.42
N HIS A 184 -7.01 20.43 -12.56
CA HIS A 184 -8.48 20.37 -12.52
C HIS A 184 -9.01 19.60 -11.31
N ALA A 185 -8.21 19.50 -10.24
CA ALA A 185 -8.67 18.93 -9.00
C ALA A 185 -10.01 19.61 -8.64
N PRO A 186 -11.11 18.86 -8.48
CA PRO A 186 -12.37 19.45 -8.03
C PRO A 186 -12.10 20.21 -6.73
N GLY A 187 -12.91 21.23 -6.41
CA GLY A 187 -12.75 22.10 -5.24
C GLY A 187 -12.83 21.41 -3.86
N ASP A 188 -12.65 20.09 -3.84
CA ASP A 188 -12.69 19.19 -2.69
C ASP A 188 -11.28 18.92 -2.10
N LEU A 189 -10.19 19.32 -2.77
CA LEU A 189 -8.82 19.21 -2.26
C LEU A 189 -8.27 20.56 -1.82
N SER A 190 -7.61 20.60 -0.66
CA SER A 190 -6.84 21.78 -0.22
C SER A 190 -5.52 21.90 -0.98
N GLU A 191 -4.93 23.10 -0.99
CA GLU A 191 -3.60 23.35 -1.58
C GLU A 191 -2.53 22.40 -1.00
N ASP A 192 -2.54 22.19 0.33
CA ASP A 192 -1.62 21.26 1.01
C ASP A 192 -1.77 19.81 0.52
N GLN A 193 -3.00 19.39 0.18
CA GLN A 193 -3.24 18.05 -0.36
C GLN A 193 -2.73 17.92 -1.80
N ILE A 194 -2.91 18.97 -2.61
CA ILE A 194 -2.39 19.01 -3.97
C ILE A 194 -0.86 18.95 -3.96
N ASP A 195 -0.21 19.79 -3.15
CA ASP A 195 1.25 19.81 -3.00
C ASP A 195 1.79 18.45 -2.53
N PHE A 196 1.09 17.82 -1.56
CA PHE A 196 1.43 16.48 -1.10
C PHE A 196 1.41 15.44 -2.24
N PHE A 197 0.34 15.41 -3.05
CA PHE A 197 0.24 14.43 -4.13
C PHE A 197 1.20 14.72 -5.30
N GLN A 198 1.46 16.00 -5.60
CA GLN A 198 2.48 16.40 -6.57
C GLN A 198 3.87 15.93 -6.13
N THR A 199 4.21 16.10 -4.85
CA THR A 199 5.46 15.61 -4.27
C THR A 199 5.57 14.09 -4.40
N VAL A 200 4.53 13.35 -4.03
CA VAL A 200 4.49 11.88 -4.17
C VAL A 200 4.69 11.45 -5.63
N SER A 201 4.03 12.13 -6.58
CA SER A 201 4.16 11.81 -8.01
C SER A 201 5.59 12.05 -8.52
N ALA A 202 6.22 13.16 -8.10
CA ALA A 202 7.60 13.48 -8.46
C ALA A 202 8.60 12.45 -7.87
N GLU A 203 8.44 12.09 -6.59
CA GLU A 203 9.24 11.04 -5.95
C GLU A 203 9.06 9.70 -6.68
N ALA A 204 7.82 9.31 -6.97
CA ALA A 204 7.48 8.08 -7.69
C ALA A 204 8.14 8.00 -9.08
N ALA A 205 8.16 9.12 -9.83
CA ALA A 205 8.79 9.19 -11.14
C ALA A 205 10.32 8.98 -11.05
N LEU A 206 10.97 9.54 -10.03
CA LEU A 206 12.42 9.40 -9.81
C LEU A 206 12.80 7.96 -9.45
N VAL A 207 12.07 7.33 -8.53
CA VAL A 207 12.44 6.03 -7.97
C VAL A 207 12.09 4.84 -8.85
N ARG A 208 11.23 5.01 -9.87
CA ARG A 208 10.85 3.95 -10.81
C ARG A 208 12.07 3.22 -11.38
N THR A 209 13.07 3.98 -11.83
CA THR A 209 14.29 3.40 -12.43
C THR A 209 15.12 2.61 -11.42
N GLN A 210 15.13 3.03 -10.15
CA GLN A 210 15.82 2.32 -9.08
C GLN A 210 15.15 0.98 -8.78
N PHE A 211 13.81 0.94 -8.70
CA PHE A 211 13.08 -0.31 -8.53
C PHE A 211 13.31 -1.29 -9.69
N MET A 212 13.28 -0.79 -10.93
CA MET A 212 13.59 -1.62 -12.10
C MET A 212 15.03 -2.15 -12.08
N ALA A 213 15.99 -1.31 -11.68
CA ALA A 213 17.41 -1.69 -11.59
C ALA A 213 17.66 -2.77 -10.54
N CYS A 214 16.84 -2.84 -9.48
CA CYS A 214 16.90 -3.89 -8.47
C CYS A 214 16.00 -5.10 -8.76
N GLY A 215 15.44 -5.20 -9.98
CA GLY A 215 14.71 -6.37 -10.46
C GLY A 215 13.20 -6.37 -10.19
N LEU A 216 12.65 -5.29 -9.62
CA LEU A 216 11.21 -5.14 -9.42
C LEU A 216 10.53 -4.66 -10.70
N ARG A 217 9.34 -5.19 -10.95
CA ARG A 217 8.47 -4.76 -12.04
C ARG A 217 7.47 -3.72 -11.54
N SER A 218 7.04 -2.83 -12.43
CA SER A 218 5.98 -1.85 -12.16
C SER A 218 5.05 -1.77 -13.36
N GLY A 219 3.76 -1.49 -13.14
CA GLY A 219 2.82 -1.18 -14.22
C GLY A 219 3.27 0.01 -15.08
N VAL A 220 2.85 0.03 -16.36
CA VAL A 220 3.26 1.03 -17.35
C VAL A 220 2.17 2.09 -17.55
N ARG A 221 2.59 3.34 -17.73
CA ARG A 221 1.72 4.48 -18.10
C ARG A 221 1.25 4.33 -19.55
N ASN A 222 -0.06 4.32 -19.79
CA ASN A 222 -0.59 4.42 -21.15
C ASN A 222 -0.51 5.89 -21.61
N ARG A 223 0.56 6.27 -22.33
CA ARG A 223 0.66 7.57 -23.00
C ARG A 223 -0.19 7.59 -24.28
N SER A 224 -1.52 7.52 -24.17
CA SER A 224 -2.39 7.87 -25.29
C SER A 224 -2.84 9.32 -25.13
N LYS A 225 -2.27 10.21 -25.95
CA LYS A 225 -2.87 11.52 -26.25
C LYS A 225 -4.23 11.28 -26.90
N THR A 226 -5.28 11.18 -26.11
CA THR A 226 -6.65 11.23 -26.62
C THR A 226 -7.42 12.22 -25.77
N SER A 227 -7.32 13.49 -26.16
CA SER A 227 -8.41 14.44 -25.95
C SER A 227 -9.69 13.77 -26.41
N HIS A 228 -10.71 13.57 -25.55
CA HIS A 228 -12.14 13.52 -25.86
C HIS A 228 -12.95 13.49 -24.54
N PRO A 229 -14.22 13.96 -24.54
CA PRO A 229 -14.78 14.76 -23.45
C PRO A 229 -15.29 13.94 -22.26
N THR A 230 -15.17 14.55 -21.08
CA THR A 230 -15.66 14.07 -19.78
C THR A 230 -17.14 13.67 -19.83
N SER A 231 -17.43 12.38 -19.69
CA SER A 231 -18.76 11.91 -19.26
C SER A 231 -18.79 11.83 -17.74
N ARG A 232 -19.85 12.38 -17.15
CA ARG A 232 -20.07 12.49 -15.71
C ARG A 232 -20.20 11.10 -15.07
N LEU A 233 -19.13 10.61 -14.44
CA LEU A 233 -19.22 9.59 -13.40
C LEU A 233 -19.55 10.25 -12.06
N SER A 234 -20.43 9.60 -11.31
CA SER A 234 -21.23 10.15 -10.21
C SER A 234 -20.44 10.58 -8.97
N LYS A 235 -20.91 11.68 -8.39
CA LYS A 235 -20.39 12.53 -7.31
C LYS A 235 -20.22 11.94 -5.89
N ASN A 236 -20.01 10.65 -5.64
CA ASN A 236 -20.01 10.14 -4.24
C ASN A 236 -19.07 8.94 -3.92
N LEU A 237 -17.82 8.94 -4.40
CA LEU A 237 -16.87 7.84 -4.15
C LEU A 237 -15.47 8.30 -3.66
N THR A 238 -15.39 9.43 -2.95
CA THR A 238 -14.11 10.10 -2.66
C THR A 238 -13.29 9.52 -1.49
N LYS A 239 -13.48 8.26 -1.07
CA LYS A 239 -12.62 7.66 -0.02
C LYS A 239 -12.25 6.17 -0.16
N LEU A 240 -12.56 5.50 -1.29
CA LEU A 240 -12.34 4.05 -1.36
C LEU A 240 -11.67 3.49 -2.63
N VAL A 241 -11.06 4.31 -3.48
CA VAL A 241 -10.33 3.80 -4.66
C VAL A 241 -9.07 4.63 -4.88
N GLN A 242 -7.93 4.19 -4.33
CA GLN A 242 -6.63 4.62 -4.86
C GLN A 242 -6.28 3.74 -6.07
N LEU A 243 -6.66 4.25 -7.24
CA LEU A 243 -6.18 3.97 -8.60
C LEU A 243 -6.03 2.53 -9.12
N VAL A 244 -6.79 2.29 -10.19
CA VAL A 244 -6.59 1.35 -11.30
C VAL A 244 -5.13 1.33 -11.82
N GLN A 245 -4.42 0.21 -11.74
CA GLN A 245 -3.17 -0.03 -12.47
C GLN A 245 -3.43 -0.80 -13.77
N VAL A 246 -2.95 -0.28 -14.91
CA VAL A 246 -2.93 -1.00 -16.18
C VAL A 246 -1.59 -1.74 -16.30
N HIS A 247 -1.61 -3.07 -16.39
CA HIS A 247 -0.42 -3.88 -16.65
C HIS A 247 -0.31 -4.24 -18.14
N HIS A 248 0.93 -4.24 -18.66
CA HIS A 248 1.30 -4.56 -20.04
C HIS A 248 2.06 -5.89 -20.12
#